data_AF-A0A090LIJ7-F1
#
_entry.id   AF-A0A090LIJ7-F1
#
_cell.length_a   1.000
_cell.length_b   1.000
_cell.length_c   1.000
_cell.angle_alpha   90.00
_cell.angle_beta   90.00
_cell.angle_gamma   90.00
#
_symmetry.space_group_name_H-M   'P 1'
#
loop_
_entity.id
_entity.type
_entity.pdbx_description
1 polymer ?
#
loop_
_entity_poly.entity_id
_entity_poly.type
_entity_poly.pdbx_seq_one_letter_code
_entity_poly.pdbx_strand_id
1 'polypeptide(L)'
;MSSKTIGSEIKSLKSNNINNDKYKENKDTKIYWKCALSNTIYEVLVNRKNYYQTQNDSWNFYWVNREWMNTSFDKHKFKDNQLVCHFRNDHELTRKDNLIKNLKKAKKIPELEKNLNFIPLSYVLPSEWHLFVEEFKKYNNDNIWIMKPVAGAQGKGIFLFKKLKEITEWKKKDYSSDCEALPYVTQMYIKHPYLIGGKKFDIRLYVLVRTFRPLTVWVHREGFARFSHSKYDLSCHENAYVHLTNVAIAKTAGDFDPEKGLKWSLRNLFRYIMAVHGAGVVRKIQDDIGNIIITSLKSVQPLMIQDKHCFELYGYDILLDENLKGWLLEVNASPSLTPSSQDDFEMKFRVLNHMLDVLDLEKKLLGNEIEVNGFDLLIKNNEIVYSNSYIPKENEINPLISTLNIKLGHYVKPMETPFHNV
;
A
#
# COMPACT_ATOMS: atom_id res chain seq x y z
N MET A 1 46.64 2.69 -67.27
CA MET A 1 46.09 4.06 -67.45
C MET A 1 45.00 4.24 -66.40
N SER A 2 45.31 4.90 -65.28
CA SER A 2 45.01 6.33 -65.03
C SER A 2 43.57 6.51 -64.52
N SER A 3 43.33 6.43 -63.21
CA SER A 3 43.31 7.56 -62.23
C SER A 3 42.00 8.37 -62.21
N LYS A 4 41.35 8.44 -61.03
CA LYS A 4 41.00 9.66 -60.26
C LYS A 4 39.84 9.32 -59.29
N THR A 5 40.09 9.24 -57.99
CA THR A 5 40.23 10.30 -56.96
C THR A 5 38.89 10.65 -56.30
N ILE A 6 38.92 10.44 -54.98
CA ILE A 6 37.98 10.77 -53.91
C ILE A 6 37.62 12.27 -53.89
N GLY A 7 36.36 12.60 -53.61
CA GLY A 7 35.90 13.98 -53.43
C GLY A 7 34.54 14.05 -52.74
N SER A 8 34.57 14.23 -51.41
CA SER A 8 33.65 15.02 -50.57
C SER A 8 32.15 15.10 -50.91
N GLU A 9 31.31 14.57 -50.02
CA GLU A 9 30.18 15.35 -49.48
C GLU A 9 29.85 14.89 -48.05
N ILE A 10 30.45 15.56 -47.08
CA ILE A 10 29.98 15.61 -45.70
C ILE A 10 28.73 16.51 -45.72
N LYS A 11 27.55 15.91 -45.60
CA LYS A 11 26.36 16.63 -45.13
C LYS A 11 25.99 16.11 -43.75
N SER A 12 26.21 16.99 -42.77
CA SER A 12 25.83 16.82 -41.39
C SER A 12 24.36 16.46 -41.26
N LEU A 13 24.08 15.21 -40.88
CA LEU A 13 22.83 14.89 -40.21
C LEU A 13 22.90 15.51 -38.82
N LYS A 14 22.32 16.70 -38.71
CA LYS A 14 22.07 17.37 -37.43
C LYS A 14 21.41 16.36 -36.50
N SER A 15 21.99 16.26 -35.31
CA SER A 15 21.40 15.68 -34.12
C SER A 15 19.96 16.17 -33.94
N ASN A 16 18.98 15.32 -34.25
CA ASN A 16 17.62 15.53 -33.78
C ASN A 16 17.63 15.27 -32.27
N ASN A 17 17.65 16.37 -31.52
CA ASN A 17 17.32 16.41 -30.10
C ASN A 17 15.96 15.74 -29.87
N ILE A 18 15.97 14.48 -29.47
CA ILE A 18 14.82 13.84 -28.85
C ILE A 18 14.88 14.25 -27.39
N ASN A 19 14.23 15.37 -27.04
CA ASN A 19 13.84 15.63 -25.66
C ASN A 19 12.71 16.65 -25.56
N ASN A 20 11.72 16.25 -24.75
CA ASN A 20 10.90 17.09 -23.86
C ASN A 20 9.58 17.70 -24.35
N ASP A 21 8.61 16.88 -24.77
CA ASP A 21 7.18 17.24 -24.68
C ASP A 21 6.38 16.15 -23.94
N LYS A 22 6.71 15.89 -22.66
CA LYS A 22 5.93 14.97 -21.79
C LYS A 22 4.85 15.66 -20.95
N TYR A 23 4.85 16.99 -20.86
CA TYR A 23 3.95 17.74 -19.99
C TYR A 23 3.53 19.04 -20.67
N LYS A 24 2.28 19.47 -20.48
CA LYS A 24 1.85 20.82 -20.90
C LYS A 24 2.54 21.87 -20.01
N GLU A 25 3.26 22.82 -20.60
CA GLU A 25 3.75 24.00 -19.86
C GLU A 25 2.56 24.92 -19.56
N ASN A 26 2.04 24.87 -18.34
CA ASN A 26 1.06 25.82 -17.84
C ASN A 26 1.66 26.57 -16.64
N LYS A 27 2.38 27.67 -16.91
CA LYS A 27 3.29 28.32 -15.95
C LYS A 27 2.60 29.11 -14.82
N ASP A 28 1.28 29.32 -14.88
CA ASP A 28 0.59 30.25 -13.95
C ASP A 28 -0.58 29.68 -13.13
N THR A 29 -0.76 28.35 -13.07
CA THR A 29 -1.86 27.78 -12.28
C THR A 29 -1.54 27.84 -10.78
N LYS A 30 -2.23 28.73 -10.04
CA LYS A 30 -2.17 28.78 -8.57
C LYS A 30 -3.11 27.74 -7.97
N ILE A 31 -2.57 26.87 -7.11
CA ILE A 31 -3.33 25.86 -6.37
C ILE A 31 -3.47 26.29 -4.93
N TYR A 32 -4.71 26.38 -4.44
CA TYR A 32 -4.99 26.70 -3.05
C TYR A 32 -5.26 25.43 -2.26
N TRP A 33 -4.66 25.29 -1.08
CA TRP A 33 -4.79 24.08 -0.28
C TRP A 33 -5.16 24.32 1.18
N LYS A 34 -5.78 23.30 1.76
CA LYS A 34 -6.08 23.14 3.19
C LYS A 34 -5.53 21.81 3.67
N CYS A 35 -5.13 21.73 4.92
CA CYS A 35 -4.63 20.51 5.51
C CYS A 35 -5.05 20.43 6.98
N ALA A 36 -5.72 19.34 7.35
CA ALA A 36 -6.15 19.07 8.72
C ALA A 36 -5.05 18.42 9.58
N LEU A 37 -3.93 18.01 8.97
CA LEU A 37 -2.85 17.30 9.65
C LEU A 37 -1.54 18.10 9.57
N SER A 38 -0.77 18.10 10.66
CA SER A 38 0.59 18.66 10.70
C SER A 38 1.63 17.54 10.62
N ASN A 39 1.67 16.82 9.50
CA ASN A 39 2.64 15.75 9.24
C ASN A 39 3.27 15.91 7.85
N THR A 40 3.94 14.88 7.31
CA THR A 40 4.66 14.97 6.02
C THR A 40 3.83 15.54 4.86
N ILE A 41 2.50 15.36 4.82
CA ILE A 41 1.70 16.00 3.76
C ILE A 41 1.69 17.52 3.86
N TYR A 42 1.69 18.07 5.07
CA TYR A 42 1.80 19.50 5.29
C TYR A 42 3.13 20.03 4.75
N GLU A 43 4.23 19.35 5.08
CA GLU A 43 5.57 19.68 4.56
C GLU A 43 5.62 19.64 3.03
N VAL A 44 5.01 18.63 2.41
CA VAL A 44 4.94 18.54 0.95
C VAL A 44 4.15 19.71 0.36
N LEU A 45 3.00 20.07 0.94
CA LEU A 45 2.16 21.15 0.44
C LEU A 45 2.81 22.53 0.59
N VAL A 46 3.53 22.77 1.69
CA VAL A 46 4.26 24.02 1.94
C VAL A 46 5.46 24.18 0.99
N ASN A 47 6.19 23.10 0.72
CA ASN A 47 7.40 23.15 -0.10
C ASN A 47 7.13 22.99 -1.61
N ARG A 48 5.87 22.80 -2.01
CA ARG A 48 5.50 22.66 -3.43
C ARG A 48 5.30 24.02 -4.08
N LYS A 49 5.96 24.25 -5.22
CA LYS A 49 5.83 25.50 -5.99
C LYS A 49 4.39 25.71 -6.45
N ASN A 50 3.93 26.96 -6.46
CA ASN A 50 2.57 27.37 -6.86
C ASN A 50 1.43 26.86 -5.97
N TYR A 51 1.73 26.28 -4.80
CA TYR A 51 0.75 25.83 -3.81
C TYR A 51 0.68 26.85 -2.66
N TYR A 52 -0.51 27.35 -2.38
CA TYR A 52 -0.73 28.40 -1.39
C TYR A 52 -1.75 27.95 -0.35
N GLN A 53 -1.39 28.03 0.93
CA GLN A 53 -2.31 27.74 2.02
C GLN A 53 -3.44 28.77 2.04
N THR A 54 -4.67 28.32 2.27
CA THR A 54 -5.84 29.19 2.43
C THR A 54 -6.69 28.74 3.60
N GLN A 55 -7.44 29.66 4.21
CA GLN A 55 -8.48 29.33 5.19
C GLN A 55 -9.89 29.48 4.60
N ASN A 56 -10.00 30.15 3.46
CA ASN A 56 -11.26 30.45 2.79
C ASN A 56 -11.85 29.21 2.11
N ASP A 57 -13.11 29.30 1.67
CA ASP A 57 -13.79 28.24 0.91
C ASP A 57 -13.30 28.12 -0.55
N SER A 58 -12.44 29.04 -0.99
CA SER A 58 -11.78 28.97 -2.30
C SER A 58 -10.49 28.18 -2.21
N TRP A 59 -10.61 26.84 -2.23
CA TRP A 59 -9.50 25.88 -2.25
C TRP A 59 -9.67 24.88 -3.40
N ASN A 60 -8.59 24.21 -3.78
CA ASN A 60 -8.52 23.15 -4.79
C ASN A 60 -8.25 21.79 -4.17
N PHE A 61 -7.43 21.75 -3.12
CA PHE A 61 -7.03 20.53 -2.43
C PHE A 61 -7.25 20.66 -0.94
N TYR A 62 -7.95 19.71 -0.33
CA TYR A 62 -8.07 19.64 1.12
C TYR A 62 -7.72 18.25 1.62
N TRP A 63 -6.58 18.14 2.30
CA TRP A 63 -6.26 16.96 3.09
C TRP A 63 -7.08 16.97 4.38
N VAL A 64 -8.14 16.18 4.42
CA VAL A 64 -9.13 16.16 5.50
C VAL A 64 -8.87 15.01 6.47
N ASN A 65 -9.37 15.12 7.71
CA ASN A 65 -9.43 14.00 8.62
C ASN A 65 -10.78 13.23 8.45
N ARG A 66 -10.89 12.06 9.08
CA ARG A 66 -12.12 11.26 9.02
C ARG A 66 -13.33 11.95 9.66
N GLU A 67 -13.11 12.74 10.70
CA GLU A 67 -14.18 13.49 11.35
C GLU A 67 -14.86 14.44 10.37
N TRP A 68 -14.08 15.21 9.60
CA TRP A 68 -14.60 16.12 8.58
C TRP A 68 -15.39 15.38 7.49
N MET A 69 -14.93 14.19 7.07
CA MET A 69 -15.67 13.36 6.13
C MET A 69 -17.06 12.97 6.66
N ASN A 70 -17.18 12.71 7.96
CA ASN A 70 -18.44 12.30 8.57
C ASN A 70 -19.38 13.48 8.88
N THR A 71 -18.84 14.64 9.26
CA THR A 71 -19.65 15.75 9.78
C THR A 71 -19.97 16.82 8.74
N SER A 72 -19.10 16.98 7.75
CA SER A 72 -19.03 18.16 6.90
C SER A 72 -19.11 17.86 5.41
N PHE A 73 -18.68 16.69 4.95
CA PHE A 73 -18.68 16.32 3.52
C PHE A 73 -20.06 16.53 2.87
N ASP A 74 -21.12 15.94 3.44
CA ASP A 74 -22.49 16.03 2.88
C ASP A 74 -23.10 17.44 2.94
N LYS A 75 -22.57 18.30 3.83
CA LYS A 75 -23.01 19.69 3.97
C LYS A 75 -22.23 20.63 3.05
N HIS A 76 -21.10 20.18 2.51
CA HIS A 76 -20.21 20.99 1.70
C HIS A 76 -20.65 20.99 0.24
N LYS A 77 -20.79 22.19 -0.35
CA LYS A 77 -21.09 22.34 -1.78
C LYS A 77 -19.79 22.39 -2.58
N PHE A 78 -19.38 21.24 -3.09
CA PHE A 78 -18.15 21.12 -3.87
C PHE A 78 -18.21 21.85 -5.21
N LYS A 79 -17.09 22.48 -5.58
CA LYS A 79 -16.79 22.99 -6.92
C LYS A 79 -16.04 21.92 -7.71
N ASP A 80 -16.13 21.98 -9.04
CA ASP A 80 -15.55 20.97 -9.94
C ASP A 80 -14.03 20.75 -9.80
N ASN A 81 -13.31 21.75 -9.29
CA ASN A 81 -11.85 21.73 -9.13
C ASN A 81 -11.39 21.41 -7.70
N GLN A 82 -12.28 20.89 -6.86
CA GLN A 82 -12.00 20.53 -5.46
C GLN A 82 -11.75 19.03 -5.30
N LEU A 83 -10.73 18.69 -4.52
CA LEU A 83 -10.38 17.31 -4.17
C LEU A 83 -10.14 17.14 -2.67
N VAL A 84 -10.63 16.03 -2.12
CA VAL A 84 -10.41 15.57 -0.74
C VAL A 84 -9.86 14.15 -0.72
N CYS A 85 -9.07 13.84 0.31
CA CYS A 85 -8.25 12.64 0.40
C CYS A 85 -8.95 11.39 0.97
N HIS A 86 -10.29 11.30 0.86
CA HIS A 86 -11.03 10.12 1.33
C HIS A 86 -12.25 9.77 0.49
N PHE A 87 -12.52 8.48 0.31
CA PHE A 87 -13.84 7.99 -0.11
C PHE A 87 -14.77 7.83 1.11
N ARG A 88 -16.06 8.12 0.92
CA ARG A 88 -17.07 8.08 2.01
C ARG A 88 -17.15 6.74 2.73
N ASN A 89 -17.08 5.65 1.98
CA ASN A 89 -17.17 4.29 2.49
C ASN A 89 -15.90 3.48 2.29
N ASP A 90 -14.74 4.12 2.42
CA ASP A 90 -13.41 3.47 2.43
C ASP A 90 -13.31 2.31 3.44
N HIS A 91 -14.12 2.33 4.49
CA HIS A 91 -14.28 1.28 5.48
C HIS A 91 -14.80 -0.06 4.93
N GLU A 92 -15.33 -0.12 3.71
CA GLU A 92 -15.65 -1.38 3.01
C GLU A 92 -14.39 -2.19 2.67
N LEU A 93 -13.27 -1.50 2.45
CA LEU A 93 -11.96 -2.12 2.17
C LEU A 93 -11.07 -2.17 3.42
N THR A 94 -11.19 -1.18 4.31
CA THR A 94 -10.18 -0.95 5.35
C THR A 94 -10.56 -1.48 6.72
N ARG A 95 -11.85 -1.66 7.01
CA ARG A 95 -12.25 -2.41 8.21
C ARG A 95 -12.08 -3.91 7.95
N LYS A 96 -11.51 -4.60 8.95
CA LYS A 96 -11.12 -6.02 8.82
C LYS A 96 -12.32 -6.94 8.57
N ASP A 97 -13.45 -6.69 9.22
CA ASP A 97 -14.70 -7.45 9.03
C ASP A 97 -15.27 -7.28 7.62
N ASN A 98 -15.38 -6.03 7.15
CA ASN A 98 -15.89 -5.71 5.83
C ASN A 98 -14.98 -6.27 4.72
N LEU A 99 -13.66 -6.11 4.86
CA LEU A 99 -12.68 -6.69 3.94
C LEU A 99 -12.94 -8.19 3.78
N ILE A 100 -12.97 -8.94 4.89
CA ILE A 100 -13.20 -10.40 4.86
C ILE A 100 -14.57 -10.73 4.25
N LYS A 101 -15.62 -10.03 4.64
CA LYS A 101 -16.98 -10.23 4.13
C LYS A 101 -17.04 -10.01 2.61
N ASN A 102 -16.42 -8.95 2.12
CA ASN A 102 -16.43 -8.58 0.70
C ASN A 102 -15.59 -9.56 -0.13
N LEU A 103 -14.47 -10.05 0.40
CA LEU A 103 -13.67 -11.08 -0.26
C LEU A 103 -14.34 -12.45 -0.25
N LYS A 104 -15.04 -12.84 0.83
CA LYS A 104 -15.89 -14.03 0.85
C LYS A 104 -17.01 -13.97 -0.20
N LYS A 105 -17.61 -12.80 -0.42
CA LYS A 105 -18.59 -12.60 -1.49
C LYS A 105 -17.92 -12.70 -2.87
N ALA A 106 -16.74 -12.10 -3.04
CA ALA A 106 -15.99 -12.16 -4.29
C ALA A 106 -15.57 -13.58 -4.67
N LYS A 107 -15.39 -14.50 -3.70
CA LYS A 107 -15.16 -15.93 -3.99
C LYS A 107 -16.29 -16.58 -4.78
N LYS A 108 -17.51 -16.04 -4.73
CA LYS A 108 -18.65 -16.52 -5.51
C LYS A 108 -18.67 -16.01 -6.94
N ILE A 109 -17.74 -15.11 -7.30
CA ILE A 109 -17.58 -14.57 -8.64
C ILE A 109 -16.47 -15.37 -9.34
N PRO A 110 -16.78 -16.19 -10.36
CA PRO A 110 -15.81 -17.11 -10.95
C PRO A 110 -14.52 -16.43 -11.46
N GLU A 111 -14.64 -15.21 -11.97
CA GLU A 111 -13.50 -14.42 -12.45
C GLU A 111 -12.52 -14.02 -11.34
N LEU A 112 -13.01 -13.83 -10.11
CA LEU A 112 -12.20 -13.41 -8.96
C LEU A 112 -11.76 -14.60 -8.10
N GLU A 113 -12.53 -15.70 -8.09
CA GLU A 113 -12.26 -16.89 -7.27
C GLU A 113 -10.84 -17.43 -7.43
N LYS A 114 -10.37 -17.56 -8.67
CA LYS A 114 -9.03 -18.09 -9.01
C LYS A 114 -7.89 -17.33 -8.32
N ASN A 115 -8.11 -16.05 -8.03
CA ASN A 115 -7.09 -15.17 -7.48
C ASN A 115 -7.29 -14.89 -5.98
N LEU A 116 -8.23 -15.52 -5.27
CA LEU A 116 -8.55 -15.19 -3.86
C LEU A 116 -7.79 -16.00 -2.80
N ASN A 117 -6.72 -16.70 -3.20
CA ASN A 117 -5.89 -17.49 -2.29
C ASN A 117 -4.77 -16.65 -1.61
N PHE A 118 -5.07 -15.44 -1.17
CA PHE A 118 -4.10 -14.55 -0.51
C PHE A 118 -4.57 -14.03 0.86
N ILE A 119 -5.68 -14.53 1.38
CA ILE A 119 -6.20 -14.19 2.71
C ILE A 119 -6.30 -15.46 3.52
N PRO A 120 -5.71 -15.50 4.73
CA PRO A 120 -5.85 -16.66 5.58
C PRO A 120 -7.31 -16.88 5.96
N LEU A 121 -7.67 -18.14 6.24
CA LEU A 121 -9.00 -18.51 6.67
C LEU A 121 -9.46 -17.61 7.84
N SER A 122 -10.59 -16.94 7.69
CA SER A 122 -11.03 -15.88 8.60
C SER A 122 -12.53 -15.91 8.89
N TYR A 123 -12.89 -15.53 10.11
CA TYR A 123 -14.24 -15.48 10.64
C TYR A 123 -14.47 -14.21 11.48
N VAL A 124 -15.64 -13.60 11.32
CA VAL A 124 -16.07 -12.41 12.07
C VAL A 124 -16.92 -12.84 13.25
N LEU A 125 -16.45 -12.56 14.47
CA LEU A 125 -17.12 -12.88 15.73
C LEU A 125 -17.83 -11.65 16.29
N PRO A 126 -19.02 -11.82 16.93
CA PRO A 126 -19.65 -13.10 17.28
C PRO A 126 -20.50 -13.75 16.16
N SER A 127 -20.73 -13.06 15.04
CA SER A 127 -21.67 -13.49 13.99
C SER A 127 -21.39 -14.87 13.38
N GLU A 128 -20.12 -15.23 13.20
CA GLU A 128 -19.69 -16.48 12.57
C GLU A 128 -19.13 -17.48 13.60
N TRP A 129 -19.51 -17.36 14.89
CA TRP A 129 -18.97 -18.20 15.97
C TRP A 129 -19.13 -19.70 15.70
N HIS A 130 -20.33 -20.14 15.31
CA HIS A 130 -20.59 -21.56 15.05
C HIS A 130 -19.76 -22.09 13.89
N LEU A 131 -19.69 -21.35 12.77
CA LEU A 131 -18.86 -21.69 11.61
C LEU A 131 -17.37 -21.74 11.99
N PHE A 132 -16.90 -20.80 12.80
CA PHE A 132 -15.54 -20.79 13.31
C PHE A 132 -15.25 -22.02 14.17
N VAL A 133 -16.13 -22.37 15.12
CA VAL A 133 -15.91 -23.52 16.02
C VAL A 133 -15.92 -24.84 15.25
N GLU A 134 -16.83 -25.01 14.28
CA GLU A 134 -16.85 -26.20 13.42
C GLU A 134 -15.56 -26.33 12.64
N GLU A 135 -15.09 -25.25 12.03
CA GLU A 135 -13.86 -25.25 11.27
C GLU A 135 -12.64 -25.45 12.16
N PHE A 136 -12.58 -24.78 13.31
CA PHE A 136 -11.52 -24.93 14.32
C PHE A 136 -11.34 -26.40 14.75
N LYS A 137 -12.44 -27.15 14.92
CA LYS A 137 -12.41 -28.57 15.30
C LYS A 137 -11.81 -29.49 14.22
N LYS A 138 -11.79 -29.07 12.95
CA LYS A 138 -11.16 -29.84 11.86
C LYS A 138 -9.63 -29.78 11.92
N TYR A 139 -9.09 -28.78 12.61
CA TYR A 139 -7.67 -28.53 12.72
C TYR A 139 -7.14 -29.06 14.06
N ASN A 140 -6.00 -29.75 14.01
CA ASN A 140 -5.33 -30.21 15.23
C ASN A 140 -4.84 -29.03 16.09
N ASN A 141 -4.54 -29.31 17.37
CA ASN A 141 -4.04 -28.34 18.36
C ASN A 141 -2.71 -27.66 17.99
N ASP A 142 -2.07 -28.07 16.90
CA ASP A 142 -0.87 -27.42 16.38
C ASP A 142 -1.18 -26.12 15.62
N ASN A 143 -2.45 -25.88 15.28
CA ASN A 143 -2.86 -24.66 14.58
C ASN A 143 -3.00 -23.47 15.51
N ILE A 144 -2.42 -22.34 15.08
CA ILE A 144 -2.44 -21.09 15.80
C ILE A 144 -3.42 -20.18 15.08
N TRP A 145 -4.24 -19.50 15.87
CA TRP A 145 -5.18 -18.52 15.39
C TRP A 145 -4.84 -17.16 16.01
N ILE A 146 -5.20 -16.09 15.31
CA ILE A 146 -4.99 -14.72 15.74
C ILE A 146 -6.34 -14.01 15.78
N MET A 147 -6.66 -13.40 16.93
CA MET A 147 -7.81 -12.51 17.07
C MET A 147 -7.36 -11.07 16.96
N LYS A 148 -8.09 -10.27 16.19
CA LYS A 148 -7.80 -8.86 15.93
C LYS A 148 -9.10 -8.05 16.13
N PRO A 149 -9.09 -6.94 16.87
CA PRO A 149 -10.26 -6.07 16.95
C PRO A 149 -10.57 -5.49 15.57
N VAL A 150 -11.85 -5.42 15.21
CA VAL A 150 -12.28 -4.97 13.87
C VAL A 150 -11.81 -3.55 13.53
N ALA A 151 -11.97 -2.62 14.48
CA ALA A 151 -11.56 -1.22 14.36
C ALA A 151 -10.21 -0.94 15.05
N GLY A 152 -9.49 -2.00 15.43
CA GLY A 152 -8.21 -1.88 16.12
C GLY A 152 -7.07 -1.46 15.19
N ALA A 153 -6.18 -0.62 15.72
CA ALA A 153 -4.94 -0.19 15.08
C ALA A 153 -3.74 -0.43 16.01
N GLN A 154 -2.53 -0.29 15.46
CA GLN A 154 -1.26 -0.35 16.21
C GLN A 154 -0.96 -1.70 16.92
N GLY A 155 -1.74 -2.74 16.64
CA GLY A 155 -1.56 -4.06 17.25
C GLY A 155 -2.17 -4.21 18.64
N LYS A 156 -2.90 -3.19 19.15
CA LYS A 156 -3.60 -3.27 20.43
C LYS A 156 -4.78 -4.25 20.35
N GLY A 157 -4.96 -5.06 21.39
CA GLY A 157 -6.03 -6.06 21.48
C GLY A 157 -5.83 -7.30 20.58
N ILE A 158 -4.66 -7.43 19.93
CA ILE A 158 -4.33 -8.62 19.16
C ILE A 158 -3.79 -9.68 20.12
N PHE A 159 -4.33 -10.90 20.02
CA PHE A 159 -3.80 -12.05 20.73
C PHE A 159 -3.81 -13.31 19.86
N LEU A 160 -2.86 -14.20 20.11
CA LEU A 160 -2.77 -15.50 19.48
C LEU A 160 -3.30 -16.56 20.44
N PHE A 161 -3.92 -17.60 19.89
CA PHE A 161 -4.46 -18.69 20.70
C PHE A 161 -4.37 -20.03 19.97
N LYS A 162 -4.30 -21.11 20.74
CA LYS A 162 -4.28 -22.50 20.25
C LYS A 162 -5.48 -23.32 20.69
N LYS A 163 -6.15 -22.92 21.78
CA LYS A 163 -7.33 -23.62 22.33
C LYS A 163 -8.51 -22.66 22.46
N LEU A 164 -9.73 -23.15 22.22
CA LEU A 164 -10.95 -22.34 22.38
C LEU A 164 -11.14 -21.80 23.81
N LYS A 165 -10.63 -22.51 24.83
CA LYS A 165 -10.69 -22.06 26.23
C LYS A 165 -9.95 -20.72 26.43
N GLU A 166 -8.87 -20.48 25.70
CA GLU A 166 -8.08 -19.25 25.78
C GLU A 166 -8.91 -18.03 25.32
N ILE A 167 -9.83 -18.19 24.37
CA ILE A 167 -10.77 -17.12 23.96
C ILE A 167 -11.70 -16.74 25.11
N THR A 168 -12.24 -17.73 25.81
CA THR A 168 -13.18 -17.52 26.93
C THR A 168 -12.48 -16.87 28.11
N GLU A 169 -11.24 -17.27 28.41
CA GLU A 169 -10.40 -16.66 29.45
C GLU A 169 -10.00 -15.23 29.10
N TRP A 170 -9.61 -14.99 27.85
CA TRP A 170 -9.26 -13.65 27.36
C TRP A 170 -10.46 -12.70 27.48
N LYS A 171 -11.66 -13.13 27.08
CA LYS A 171 -12.90 -12.36 27.29
C LYS A 171 -13.05 -11.95 28.76
N LYS A 172 -12.91 -12.88 29.71
CA LYS A 172 -13.05 -12.58 31.15
C LYS A 172 -12.04 -11.55 31.66
N LYS A 173 -10.84 -11.48 31.09
CA LYS A 173 -9.80 -10.50 31.46
C LYS A 173 -10.10 -9.10 30.92
N ASP A 174 -10.77 -9.00 29.77
CA ASP A 174 -11.14 -7.72 29.12
C ASP A 174 -12.47 -7.15 29.68
N TYR A 175 -13.29 -7.99 30.34
CA TYR A 175 -14.60 -7.63 30.95
C TYR A 175 -14.51 -6.81 32.27
N SER A 176 -13.43 -6.07 32.52
CA SER A 176 -13.37 -5.10 33.63
C SER A 176 -14.04 -3.75 33.30
N SER A 177 -14.71 -3.63 32.15
CA SER A 177 -15.51 -2.46 31.76
C SER A 177 -16.78 -2.91 31.03
N ASP A 178 -17.94 -2.39 31.46
CA ASP A 178 -19.31 -2.64 30.96
C ASP A 178 -19.55 -2.23 29.48
N CYS A 179 -18.74 -2.71 28.54
CA CYS A 179 -18.88 -2.43 27.12
C CYS A 179 -19.29 -3.69 26.36
N GLU A 180 -20.29 -3.55 25.49
CA GLU A 180 -20.80 -4.58 24.58
C GLU A 180 -19.66 -5.35 23.89
N ALA A 181 -19.87 -6.65 23.64
CA ALA A 181 -18.87 -7.52 23.01
C ALA A 181 -18.36 -6.91 21.69
N LEU A 182 -17.19 -6.28 21.75
CA LEU A 182 -16.57 -5.65 20.59
C LEU A 182 -16.37 -6.71 19.49
N PRO A 183 -16.62 -6.38 18.21
CA PRO A 183 -16.47 -7.35 17.14
C PRO A 183 -14.98 -7.63 16.87
N TYR A 184 -14.66 -8.92 16.71
CA TYR A 184 -13.31 -9.42 16.44
C TYR A 184 -13.26 -10.21 15.14
N VAL A 185 -12.14 -10.10 14.44
CA VAL A 185 -11.79 -11.01 13.36
C VAL A 185 -10.88 -12.09 13.93
N THR A 186 -11.29 -13.34 13.78
CA THR A 186 -10.47 -14.51 14.05
C THR A 186 -9.94 -15.04 12.74
N GLN A 187 -8.61 -15.18 12.65
CA GLN A 187 -7.93 -15.54 11.40
C GLN A 187 -6.88 -16.60 11.68
N MET A 188 -6.68 -17.53 10.75
CA MET A 188 -5.62 -18.52 10.85
C MET A 188 -4.26 -17.82 10.77
N TYR A 189 -3.38 -18.11 11.72
CA TYR A 189 -2.08 -17.47 11.80
C TYR A 189 -1.09 -18.10 10.80
N ILE A 190 -0.36 -17.25 10.07
CA ILE A 190 0.70 -17.69 9.16
C ILE A 190 1.93 -18.04 10.01
N LYS A 191 2.10 -19.34 10.29
CA LYS A 191 3.13 -19.87 11.21
C LYS A 191 4.54 -19.84 10.63
N HIS A 192 4.66 -19.87 9.31
CA HIS A 192 5.95 -19.94 8.65
C HIS A 192 6.14 -18.73 7.72
N PRO A 193 6.34 -17.53 8.28
CA PRO A 193 6.68 -16.36 7.50
C PRO A 193 8.09 -16.50 6.91
N TYR A 194 8.35 -15.85 5.77
CA TYR A 194 9.72 -15.66 5.31
C TYR A 194 10.49 -14.79 6.32
N LEU A 195 11.68 -15.24 6.71
CA LEU A 195 12.50 -14.58 7.70
C LEU A 195 13.77 -14.01 7.07
N ILE A 196 14.19 -12.84 7.53
CA ILE A 196 15.49 -12.26 7.19
C ILE A 196 16.24 -12.05 8.49
N GLY A 197 17.44 -12.64 8.61
CA GLY A 197 18.19 -12.62 9.87
C GLY A 197 17.43 -13.25 11.05
N GLY A 198 16.51 -14.18 10.78
CA GLY A 198 15.64 -14.80 11.78
C GLY A 198 14.52 -13.89 12.31
N LYS A 199 14.27 -12.72 11.71
CA LYS A 199 13.20 -11.80 12.09
C LYS A 199 12.04 -11.86 11.10
N LYS A 200 10.81 -11.78 11.63
CA LYS A 200 9.58 -11.66 10.84
C LYS A 200 9.47 -10.24 10.32
N PHE A 201 8.88 -10.04 9.14
CA PHE A 201 8.58 -8.71 8.64
C PHE A 201 7.27 -8.67 7.86
N ASP A 202 6.66 -7.49 7.77
CA ASP A 202 5.58 -7.22 6.82
C ASP A 202 6.01 -6.10 5.86
N ILE A 203 5.40 -6.05 4.68
CA ILE A 203 5.66 -5.06 3.64
C ILE A 203 4.53 -4.05 3.61
N ARG A 204 4.86 -2.77 3.79
CA ARG A 204 3.98 -1.63 3.56
C ARG A 204 4.15 -1.12 2.13
N LEU A 205 3.06 -1.13 1.37
CA LEU A 205 2.95 -0.54 0.02
C LEU A 205 1.97 0.64 0.02
N TYR A 206 2.16 1.56 -0.93
CA TYR A 206 1.29 2.71 -1.14
C TYR A 206 0.54 2.59 -2.46
N VAL A 207 -0.79 2.59 -2.40
CA VAL A 207 -1.68 2.39 -3.55
C VAL A 207 -2.65 3.57 -3.62
N LEU A 208 -2.59 4.34 -4.70
CA LEU A 208 -3.47 5.47 -4.94
C LEU A 208 -4.65 5.04 -5.81
N VAL A 209 -5.87 5.20 -5.30
CA VAL A 209 -7.10 5.01 -6.06
C VAL A 209 -7.70 6.37 -6.38
N ARG A 210 -7.77 6.70 -7.67
CA ARG A 210 -8.32 7.99 -8.15
C ARG A 210 -9.84 7.93 -8.28
N THR A 211 -10.36 6.78 -8.69
CA THR A 211 -11.79 6.58 -8.94
C THR A 211 -12.09 5.09 -8.89
N PHE A 212 -13.28 4.71 -8.42
CA PHE A 212 -13.83 3.35 -8.52
C PHE A 212 -14.77 3.16 -9.72
N ARG A 213 -15.23 4.24 -10.35
CA ARG A 213 -16.11 4.20 -11.53
C ARG A 213 -15.71 5.25 -12.60
N PRO A 214 -14.94 4.85 -13.62
CA PRO A 214 -14.29 3.55 -13.77
C PRO A 214 -13.08 3.43 -12.84
N LEU A 215 -12.67 2.20 -12.49
CA LEU A 215 -11.57 1.95 -11.55
C LEU A 215 -10.23 2.40 -12.15
N THR A 216 -9.52 3.28 -11.44
CA THR A 216 -8.18 3.75 -11.80
C THR A 216 -7.25 3.71 -10.60
N VAL A 217 -6.17 2.93 -10.71
CA VAL A 217 -5.31 2.56 -9.59
C VAL A 217 -3.84 2.70 -9.97
N TRP A 218 -3.08 3.36 -9.10
CA TRP A 218 -1.66 3.56 -9.22
C TRP A 218 -0.93 2.97 -8.01
N VAL A 219 0.24 2.37 -8.23
CA VAL A 219 1.06 1.78 -7.17
C VAL A 219 2.40 2.48 -7.13
N HIS A 220 2.83 2.93 -5.95
CA HIS A 220 4.12 3.57 -5.79
C HIS A 220 5.24 2.52 -5.74
N ARG A 221 6.37 2.81 -6.39
CA ARG A 221 7.56 1.94 -6.42
C ARG A 221 8.25 1.83 -5.06
N GLU A 222 8.14 2.87 -4.24
CA GLU A 222 8.69 2.87 -2.88
C GLU A 222 7.66 2.42 -1.84
N GLY A 223 8.19 1.84 -0.78
CA GLY A 223 7.50 1.34 0.41
C GLY A 223 8.58 0.86 1.38
N PHE A 224 8.18 0.11 2.41
CA PHE A 224 9.15 -0.43 3.36
C PHE A 224 8.72 -1.76 3.96
N ALA A 225 9.69 -2.59 4.29
CA ALA A 225 9.50 -3.74 5.17
C ALA A 225 9.69 -3.30 6.62
N ARG A 226 8.78 -3.71 7.51
CA ARG A 226 8.86 -3.51 8.96
C ARG A 226 9.23 -4.82 9.63
N PHE A 227 10.34 -4.84 10.34
CA PHE A 227 10.81 -6.02 11.06
C PHE A 227 10.22 -6.09 12.47
N SER A 228 10.00 -7.32 12.95
CA SER A 228 9.75 -7.59 14.36
C SER A 228 10.95 -7.17 15.20
N HIS A 229 10.69 -6.79 16.45
CA HIS A 229 11.76 -6.42 17.38
C HIS A 229 12.66 -7.63 17.65
N SER A 230 12.04 -8.75 18.02
CA SER A 230 12.71 -10.01 18.39
C SER A 230 12.80 -10.99 17.22
N LYS A 231 13.70 -11.98 17.35
CA LYS A 231 13.76 -13.12 16.43
C LYS A 231 12.46 -13.93 16.52
N TYR A 232 12.04 -14.49 15.39
CA TYR A 232 10.83 -15.26 15.28
C TYR A 232 10.97 -16.61 15.97
N ASP A 233 10.05 -16.91 16.89
CA ASP A 233 9.98 -18.18 17.59
C ASP A 233 8.51 -18.54 17.85
N LEU A 234 8.12 -19.76 17.46
CA LEU A 234 6.76 -20.29 17.65
C LEU A 234 6.55 -20.92 19.04
N SER A 235 7.62 -21.16 19.80
CA SER A 235 7.55 -21.74 21.14
C SER A 235 6.76 -20.85 22.11
N CYS A 236 6.85 -19.52 21.94
CA CYS A 236 6.24 -18.52 22.81
C CYS A 236 5.17 -17.68 22.07
N HIS A 237 4.05 -18.33 21.69
CA HIS A 237 2.93 -17.69 20.97
C HIS A 237 2.27 -16.49 21.71
N GLU A 238 2.47 -16.38 23.02
CA GLU A 238 1.99 -15.25 23.84
C GLU A 238 2.83 -13.97 23.66
N ASN A 239 4.05 -14.09 23.14
CA ASN A 239 4.95 -12.94 23.02
C ASN A 239 4.63 -12.08 21.79
N ALA A 240 3.87 -11.02 22.01
CA ALA A 240 3.51 -10.04 20.99
C ALA A 240 4.72 -9.45 20.23
N TYR A 241 5.88 -9.28 20.89
CA TYR A 241 7.10 -8.70 20.28
C TYR A 241 7.74 -9.58 19.21
N VAL A 242 7.44 -10.89 19.24
CA VAL A 242 7.91 -11.89 18.26
C VAL A 242 6.96 -11.95 17.06
N HIS A 243 5.66 -11.83 17.31
CA HIS A 243 4.62 -12.13 16.33
C HIS A 243 4.04 -10.91 15.62
N LEU A 244 4.16 -9.73 16.22
CA LEU A 244 3.63 -8.46 15.72
C LEU A 244 4.78 -7.52 15.33
N THR A 245 4.68 -6.97 14.13
CA THR A 245 5.70 -6.13 13.48
C THR A 245 5.43 -4.62 13.64
N ASN A 246 4.38 -4.27 14.39
CA ASN A 246 3.99 -2.88 14.60
C ASN A 246 5.04 -2.15 15.47
N VAL A 247 5.51 -1.00 14.97
CA VAL A 247 6.46 -0.13 15.69
C VAL A 247 5.94 0.27 17.08
N ALA A 248 4.63 0.46 17.25
CA ALA A 248 4.03 0.78 18.54
C ALA A 248 4.26 -0.31 19.60
N ILE A 249 4.35 -1.57 19.18
CA ILE A 249 4.69 -2.70 20.06
C ILE A 249 6.21 -2.73 20.25
N ALA A 250 7.01 -2.55 19.20
CA ALA A 250 8.46 -2.50 19.36
C ALA A 250 8.92 -1.42 20.36
N LYS A 251 8.26 -0.25 20.37
CA LYS A 251 8.56 0.86 21.30
C LYS A 251 8.28 0.55 22.78
N THR A 252 7.47 -0.45 23.10
CA THR A 252 7.25 -0.86 24.49
C THR A 252 8.31 -1.83 25.00
N ALA A 253 9.23 -2.30 24.13
CA ALA A 253 10.37 -3.10 24.55
C ALA A 253 11.44 -2.19 25.20
N GLY A 254 11.96 -2.61 26.36
CA GLY A 254 12.92 -1.82 27.14
C GLY A 254 14.28 -1.59 26.46
N ASP A 255 14.59 -2.35 25.41
CA ASP A 255 15.82 -2.29 24.60
C ASP A 255 15.58 -1.74 23.19
N PHE A 256 14.45 -1.06 22.96
CA PHE A 256 14.13 -0.42 21.70
C PHE A 256 15.18 0.64 21.36
N ASP A 257 15.92 0.40 20.28
CA ASP A 257 16.88 1.33 19.73
C ASP A 257 16.36 1.81 18.37
N PRO A 258 15.99 3.10 18.24
CA PRO A 258 15.56 3.69 16.98
C PRO A 258 16.59 3.53 15.85
N GLU A 259 17.89 3.45 16.19
CA GLU A 259 18.99 3.36 15.23
C GLU A 259 19.24 1.92 14.73
N LYS A 260 18.70 0.88 15.42
CA LYS A 260 18.86 -0.54 15.01
C LYS A 260 18.13 -0.93 13.73
N GLY A 261 17.54 0.01 12.99
CA GLY A 261 17.11 -0.22 11.62
C GLY A 261 16.05 -1.30 11.46
N LEU A 262 14.92 -1.21 12.17
CA LEU A 262 13.77 -2.12 12.01
C LEU A 262 12.96 -1.87 10.72
N LYS A 263 13.50 -1.10 9.78
CA LYS A 263 12.88 -0.83 8.48
C LYS A 263 13.89 -1.02 7.37
N TRP A 264 13.48 -1.74 6.33
CA TRP A 264 14.18 -1.72 5.05
C TRP A 264 13.33 -1.03 4.00
N SER A 265 13.96 -0.21 3.16
CA SER A 265 13.31 0.25 1.94
C SER A 265 12.92 -0.94 1.07
N LEU A 266 11.83 -0.80 0.32
CA LEU A 266 11.36 -1.84 -0.60
C LEU A 266 12.43 -2.23 -1.63
N ARG A 267 13.26 -1.27 -2.04
CA ARG A 267 14.43 -1.47 -2.90
C ARG A 267 15.45 -2.41 -2.27
N ASN A 268 15.79 -2.22 -1.00
CA ASN A 268 16.74 -3.09 -0.30
C ASN A 268 16.18 -4.49 -0.09
N LEU A 269 14.88 -4.59 0.24
CA LEU A 269 14.19 -5.88 0.36
C LEU A 269 14.26 -6.69 -0.95
N PHE A 270 13.82 -6.11 -2.07
CA PHE A 270 13.81 -6.83 -3.34
C PHE A 270 15.21 -7.10 -3.87
N ARG A 271 16.20 -6.24 -3.61
CA ARG A 271 17.61 -6.55 -3.90
C ARG A 271 18.10 -7.76 -3.13
N TYR A 272 17.79 -7.85 -1.84
CA TYR A 272 18.13 -9.01 -1.02
C TYR A 272 17.46 -10.28 -1.55
N ILE A 273 16.14 -10.26 -1.78
CA ILE A 273 15.40 -11.42 -2.30
C ILE A 273 15.95 -11.83 -3.68
N MET A 274 16.25 -10.87 -4.56
CA MET A 274 16.85 -11.13 -5.86
C MET A 274 18.22 -11.81 -5.75
N ALA A 275 19.06 -11.37 -4.80
CA ALA A 275 20.38 -11.96 -4.58
C ALA A 275 20.29 -13.40 -4.05
N VAL A 276 19.28 -13.70 -3.23
CA VAL A 276 19.12 -15.03 -2.60
C VAL A 276 18.35 -16.01 -3.48
N HIS A 277 17.25 -15.57 -4.12
CA HIS A 277 16.28 -16.43 -4.81
C HIS A 277 16.23 -16.19 -6.33
N GLY A 278 16.93 -15.17 -6.82
CA GLY A 278 16.95 -14.81 -8.23
C GLY A 278 15.81 -13.91 -8.68
N ALA A 279 15.99 -13.36 -9.88
CA ALA A 279 15.10 -12.44 -10.56
C ALA A 279 13.67 -12.98 -10.79
N GLY A 280 13.55 -14.26 -11.18
CA GLY A 280 12.26 -14.88 -11.49
C GLY A 280 11.32 -14.94 -10.30
N VAL A 281 11.86 -15.14 -9.10
CA VAL A 281 11.08 -15.16 -7.86
C VAL A 281 10.60 -13.77 -7.48
N VAL A 282 11.45 -12.74 -7.61
CA VAL A 282 11.04 -11.34 -7.40
C VAL A 282 9.90 -10.94 -8.34
N ARG A 283 9.98 -11.33 -9.62
CA ARG A 283 8.89 -11.13 -10.58
C ARG A 283 7.58 -11.75 -10.10
N LYS A 284 7.62 -13.01 -9.68
CA LYS A 284 6.43 -13.72 -9.17
C LYS A 284 5.84 -13.01 -7.95
N ILE A 285 6.68 -12.59 -7.00
CA ILE A 285 6.23 -11.86 -5.80
C ILE A 285 5.53 -10.55 -6.20
N GLN A 286 6.09 -9.80 -7.15
CA GLN A 286 5.46 -8.58 -7.65
C GLN A 286 4.11 -8.88 -8.29
N ASP A 287 4.02 -9.88 -9.18
CA ASP A 287 2.76 -10.29 -9.81
C ASP A 287 1.70 -10.71 -8.76
N ASP A 288 2.09 -11.50 -7.75
CA ASP A 288 1.23 -11.90 -6.65
C ASP A 288 0.69 -10.68 -5.89
N ILE A 289 1.56 -9.70 -5.57
CA ILE A 289 1.19 -8.44 -4.92
C ILE A 289 0.22 -7.63 -5.79
N GLY A 290 0.49 -7.51 -7.09
CA GLY A 290 -0.40 -6.80 -8.00
C GLY A 290 -1.78 -7.44 -8.07
N ASN A 291 -1.85 -8.77 -8.12
CA ASN A 291 -3.10 -9.53 -8.09
C ASN A 291 -3.85 -9.37 -6.76
N ILE A 292 -3.15 -9.32 -5.62
CA ILE A 292 -3.75 -8.99 -4.31
C ILE A 292 -4.44 -7.63 -4.36
N ILE A 293 -3.76 -6.60 -4.90
CA ILE A 293 -4.30 -5.24 -5.00
C ILE A 293 -5.51 -5.22 -5.95
N ILE A 294 -5.39 -5.80 -7.14
CA ILE A 294 -6.47 -5.85 -8.14
C ILE A 294 -7.71 -6.54 -7.56
N THR A 295 -7.56 -7.76 -7.04
CA THR A 295 -8.69 -8.56 -6.58
C THR A 295 -9.33 -7.95 -5.34
N SER A 296 -8.54 -7.39 -4.40
CA SER A 296 -9.10 -6.69 -3.23
C SER A 296 -9.92 -5.46 -3.64
N LEU A 297 -9.43 -4.63 -4.56
CA LEU A 297 -10.17 -3.45 -5.03
C LEU A 297 -11.40 -3.83 -5.85
N LYS A 298 -11.31 -4.81 -6.75
CA LYS A 298 -12.47 -5.32 -7.51
C LYS A 298 -13.55 -5.90 -6.59
N SER A 299 -13.18 -6.51 -5.46
CA SER A 299 -14.15 -7.07 -4.50
C SER A 299 -15.05 -6.03 -3.85
N VAL A 300 -14.58 -4.79 -3.70
CA VAL A 300 -15.33 -3.68 -3.09
C VAL A 300 -15.88 -2.70 -4.12
N GLN A 301 -15.38 -2.72 -5.36
CA GLN A 301 -15.74 -1.78 -6.41
C GLN A 301 -17.26 -1.56 -6.59
N PRO A 302 -18.14 -2.58 -6.57
CA PRO A 302 -19.59 -2.38 -6.68
C PRO A 302 -20.20 -1.63 -5.50
N LEU A 303 -19.57 -1.69 -4.32
CA LEU A 303 -20.06 -1.10 -3.07
C LEU A 303 -19.57 0.34 -2.87
N MET A 304 -18.43 0.70 -3.46
CA MET A 304 -17.83 2.02 -3.26
C MET A 304 -18.74 3.14 -3.78
N ILE A 305 -18.96 4.15 -2.95
CA ILE A 305 -19.67 5.38 -3.30
C ILE A 305 -18.69 6.23 -4.11
N GLN A 306 -18.99 6.42 -5.39
CA GLN A 306 -18.14 7.21 -6.28
C GLN A 306 -18.50 8.69 -6.14
N ASP A 307 -17.48 9.51 -5.87
CA ASP A 307 -17.54 10.96 -5.97
C ASP A 307 -16.29 11.44 -6.70
N LYS A 308 -16.45 12.36 -7.66
CA LYS A 308 -15.33 12.90 -8.45
C LYS A 308 -14.38 13.76 -7.62
N HIS A 309 -14.83 14.26 -6.47
CA HIS A 309 -14.03 15.07 -5.56
C HIS A 309 -13.19 14.22 -4.59
N CYS A 310 -13.30 12.89 -4.64
CA CYS A 310 -12.63 11.98 -3.73
C CYS A 310 -11.51 11.21 -4.42
N PHE A 311 -10.40 11.02 -3.70
CA PHE A 311 -9.37 10.04 -3.99
C PHE A 311 -8.90 9.42 -2.67
N GLU A 312 -8.13 8.33 -2.72
CA GLU A 312 -7.57 7.74 -1.50
C GLU A 312 -6.17 7.17 -1.76
N LEU A 313 -5.25 7.44 -0.83
CA LEU A 313 -3.96 6.76 -0.76
C LEU A 313 -4.03 5.67 0.31
N TYR A 314 -4.16 4.42 -0.11
CA TYR A 314 -4.18 3.26 0.77
C TYR A 314 -2.77 2.77 1.12
N GLY A 315 -2.61 2.29 2.36
CA GLY A 315 -1.47 1.49 2.79
C GLY A 315 -1.82 0.01 2.81
N TYR A 316 -1.18 -0.79 1.96
CA TYR A 316 -1.34 -2.25 1.94
C TYR A 316 -0.29 -2.91 2.80
N ASP A 317 -0.70 -3.83 3.68
CA ASP A 317 0.17 -4.61 4.55
C ASP A 317 0.20 -6.06 4.06
N ILE A 318 1.36 -6.50 3.57
CA ILE A 318 1.55 -7.82 2.97
C ILE A 318 2.61 -8.62 3.73
N LEU A 319 2.33 -9.89 4.02
CA LEU A 319 3.29 -10.83 4.58
C LEU A 319 3.73 -11.82 3.51
N LEU A 320 5.03 -12.11 3.43
CA LEU A 320 5.53 -13.24 2.64
C LEU A 320 5.64 -14.47 3.55
N ASP A 321 5.14 -15.62 3.09
CA ASP A 321 5.42 -16.90 3.74
C ASP A 321 6.76 -17.50 3.31
N GLU A 322 7.17 -18.61 3.92
CA GLU A 322 8.41 -19.34 3.62
C GLU A 322 8.57 -19.73 2.14
N ASN A 323 7.46 -19.86 1.41
CA ASN A 323 7.43 -20.16 -0.02
C ASN A 323 7.36 -18.89 -0.88
N LEU A 324 7.59 -17.73 -0.27
CA LEU A 324 7.54 -16.39 -0.86
C LEU A 324 6.18 -16.06 -1.50
N LYS A 325 5.10 -16.67 -1.00
CA LYS A 325 3.74 -16.29 -1.39
C LYS A 325 3.28 -15.08 -0.58
N GLY A 326 2.66 -14.11 -1.25
CA GLY A 326 2.07 -12.94 -0.62
C GLY A 326 0.73 -13.21 0.06
N TRP A 327 0.58 -12.68 1.27
CA TRP A 327 -0.66 -12.72 2.05
C TRP A 327 -1.07 -11.31 2.46
N LEU A 328 -2.31 -10.92 2.17
CA LEU A 328 -2.86 -9.64 2.61
C LEU A 328 -3.19 -9.71 4.11
N LEU A 329 -2.58 -8.83 4.89
CA LEU A 329 -2.85 -8.71 6.32
C LEU A 329 -3.97 -7.71 6.61
N GLU A 330 -3.87 -6.51 6.04
CA GLU A 330 -4.85 -5.43 6.15
C GLU A 330 -4.63 -4.36 5.07
N VAL A 331 -5.66 -3.55 4.85
CA VAL A 331 -5.59 -2.33 4.03
C VAL A 331 -5.94 -1.15 4.95
N ASN A 332 -5.09 -0.14 4.97
CA ASN A 332 -5.24 1.03 5.81
C ASN A 332 -5.58 2.25 4.94
N ALA A 333 -6.71 2.90 5.21
CA ALA A 333 -6.93 4.26 4.72
C ALA A 333 -6.31 5.26 5.71
N SER A 334 -5.77 6.35 5.18
CA SER A 334 -4.88 7.25 5.94
C SER A 334 -3.66 6.51 6.54
N PRO A 335 -2.80 5.84 5.75
CA PRO A 335 -1.58 5.22 6.28
C PRO A 335 -0.75 6.25 7.05
N SER A 336 -0.08 5.86 8.13
CA SER A 336 0.71 6.80 8.95
C SER A 336 1.74 7.55 8.10
N LEU A 337 1.55 8.87 8.01
CA LEU A 337 2.42 9.80 7.29
C LEU A 337 3.40 10.53 8.22
N THR A 338 3.34 10.30 9.54
CA THR A 338 4.34 10.82 10.47
C THR A 338 5.61 9.98 10.33
N PRO A 339 6.77 10.59 10.02
CA PRO A 339 8.01 9.86 9.85
C PRO A 339 8.57 9.34 11.18
N SER A 340 9.36 8.26 11.13
CA SER A 340 10.11 7.76 12.28
C SER A 340 11.61 7.99 12.20
N SER A 341 12.10 8.42 11.04
CA SER A 341 13.51 8.72 10.74
C SER A 341 13.56 9.63 9.52
N GLN A 342 14.72 10.22 9.24
CA GLN A 342 14.93 11.04 8.04
C GLN A 342 14.66 10.25 6.76
N ASP A 343 15.18 9.03 6.62
CA ASP A 343 14.89 8.17 5.46
C ASP A 343 13.39 7.89 5.25
N ASP A 344 12.65 7.69 6.35
CA ASP A 344 11.20 7.47 6.33
C ASP A 344 10.45 8.76 5.93
N PHE A 345 10.94 9.92 6.38
CA PHE A 345 10.45 11.23 5.96
C PHE A 345 10.65 11.44 4.46
N GLU A 346 11.86 11.24 3.95
CA GLU A 346 12.19 11.44 2.54
C GLU A 346 11.37 10.54 1.62
N MET A 347 11.21 9.27 1.98
CA MET A 347 10.37 8.35 1.22
C MET A 347 8.89 8.79 1.24
N LYS A 348 8.34 9.14 2.42
CA LYS A 348 6.95 9.61 2.52
C LYS A 348 6.74 10.92 1.76
N PHE A 349 7.70 11.83 1.82
CA PHE A 349 7.68 13.09 1.10
C PHE A 349 7.61 12.83 -0.41
N ARG A 350 8.46 11.94 -0.95
CA ARG A 350 8.41 11.54 -2.37
C ARG A 350 7.09 10.90 -2.75
N VAL A 351 6.60 9.93 -1.97
CA VAL A 351 5.30 9.25 -2.22
C VAL A 351 4.17 10.28 -2.34
N LEU A 352 4.08 11.21 -1.38
CA LEU A 352 3.02 12.21 -1.34
C LEU A 352 3.18 13.29 -2.43
N ASN A 353 4.41 13.67 -2.75
CA ASN A 353 4.68 14.61 -3.83
C ASN A 353 4.30 14.01 -5.20
N HIS A 354 4.71 12.77 -5.47
CA HIS A 354 4.32 12.05 -6.69
C HIS A 354 2.82 11.79 -6.76
N MET A 355 2.15 11.60 -5.62
CA MET A 355 0.69 11.45 -5.57
C MET A 355 0.01 12.73 -6.07
N LEU A 356 0.49 13.91 -5.66
CA LEU A 356 -0.03 15.18 -6.16
C LEU A 356 0.21 15.34 -7.68
N ASP A 357 1.33 14.84 -8.21
CA ASP A 357 1.59 14.81 -9.65
C ASP A 357 0.57 13.93 -10.40
N VAL A 358 0.20 12.78 -9.85
CA VAL A 358 -0.82 11.89 -10.43
C VAL A 358 -2.23 12.50 -10.38
N LEU A 359 -2.56 13.21 -9.30
CA LEU A 359 -3.84 13.91 -9.18
C LEU A 359 -3.98 15.04 -10.20
N ASP A 360 -2.84 15.61 -10.61
CA ASP A 360 -2.71 16.56 -11.70
C ASP A 360 -3.61 17.80 -11.57
N LEU A 361 -3.60 18.41 -10.39
CA LEU A 361 -4.31 19.67 -10.12
C LEU A 361 -3.85 20.81 -11.06
N GLU A 362 -2.62 20.72 -11.55
CA GLU A 362 -1.99 21.69 -12.46
C GLU A 362 -2.31 21.43 -13.94
N LYS A 363 -3.00 20.32 -14.27
CA LYS A 363 -3.41 19.90 -15.62
C LYS A 363 -2.23 19.76 -16.60
N LYS A 364 -1.13 19.19 -16.13
CA LYS A 364 0.11 18.93 -16.89
C LYS A 364 0.05 17.61 -17.66
N LEU A 365 -0.72 16.62 -17.18
CA LEU A 365 -0.79 15.30 -17.80
C LEU A 365 -1.63 15.32 -19.09
N LEU A 366 -1.28 14.42 -20.00
CA LEU A 366 -1.95 14.17 -21.28
C LEU A 366 -3.06 13.11 -21.16
N GLY A 367 -3.05 12.30 -20.10
CA GLY A 367 -4.05 11.27 -19.81
C GLY A 367 -3.73 9.89 -20.40
N ASN A 368 -2.61 9.73 -21.09
CA ASN A 368 -2.12 8.47 -21.66
C ASN A 368 -0.94 7.87 -20.89
N GLU A 369 -0.50 8.52 -19.82
CA GLU A 369 0.60 8.08 -18.99
C GLU A 369 0.29 6.74 -18.31
N ILE A 370 1.27 5.84 -18.34
CA ILE A 370 1.26 4.58 -17.60
C ILE A 370 2.23 4.62 -16.41
N GLU A 371 3.01 5.70 -16.32
CA GLU A 371 4.02 5.96 -15.29
C GLU A 371 4.06 7.47 -15.03
N VAL A 372 3.96 7.87 -13.76
CA VAL A 372 4.09 9.26 -13.32
C VAL A 372 5.03 9.28 -12.13
N ASN A 373 6.27 9.72 -12.36
CA ASN A 373 7.34 9.72 -11.37
C ASN A 373 7.52 8.36 -10.67
N GLY A 374 7.21 8.26 -9.38
CA GLY A 374 7.30 7.03 -8.62
C GLY A 374 6.06 6.13 -8.68
N PHE A 375 4.98 6.54 -9.35
CA PHE A 375 3.75 5.75 -9.48
C PHE A 375 3.66 5.05 -10.84
N ASP A 376 3.32 3.77 -10.81
CA ASP A 376 2.99 2.96 -11.98
C ASP A 376 1.48 2.71 -12.04
N LEU A 377 0.88 2.87 -13.21
CA LEU A 377 -0.54 2.64 -13.43
C LEU A 377 -0.81 1.13 -13.49
N LEU A 378 -1.61 0.61 -12.57
CA LEU A 378 -1.96 -0.80 -12.49
C LEU A 378 -3.33 -1.09 -13.13
N ILE A 379 -4.30 -0.21 -12.95
CA ILE A 379 -5.63 -0.33 -13.56
C ILE A 379 -6.00 1.01 -14.17
N LYS A 380 -6.41 1.01 -15.44
CA LYS A 380 -6.94 2.16 -16.16
C LYS A 380 -8.34 1.87 -16.64
N ASN A 381 -9.32 2.62 -16.16
CA ASN A 381 -10.71 2.48 -16.57
C ASN A 381 -11.25 1.03 -16.49
N ASN A 382 -11.02 0.34 -15.37
CA ASN A 382 -11.30 -1.10 -15.13
C ASN A 382 -10.37 -2.10 -15.83
N GLU A 383 -9.56 -1.67 -16.79
CA GLU A 383 -8.62 -2.54 -17.52
C GLU A 383 -7.29 -2.64 -16.79
N ILE A 384 -6.77 -3.86 -16.66
CA ILE A 384 -5.45 -4.11 -16.07
C ILE A 384 -4.39 -3.64 -17.06
N VAL A 385 -3.43 -2.86 -16.59
CA VAL A 385 -2.29 -2.41 -17.38
C VAL A 385 -1.16 -3.40 -17.20
N TYR A 386 -0.82 -4.08 -18.28
CA TYR A 386 0.33 -4.97 -18.35
C TYR A 386 1.56 -4.19 -18.82
N SER A 387 2.76 -4.65 -18.44
CA SER A 387 3.98 -4.09 -19.00
C SER A 387 4.02 -4.41 -20.51
N ASN A 388 4.07 -3.40 -21.39
CA ASN A 388 4.06 -3.61 -22.84
C ASN A 388 5.15 -4.63 -23.28
N SER A 389 4.72 -5.76 -23.83
CA SER A 389 5.43 -6.62 -24.81
C SER A 389 6.96 -6.71 -24.72
N TYR A 390 7.52 -7.52 -23.82
CA TYR A 390 8.86 -8.08 -24.04
C TYR A 390 8.73 -9.45 -24.69
N ILE A 391 9.09 -9.56 -25.98
CA ILE A 391 9.40 -10.84 -26.63
C ILE A 391 10.91 -11.06 -26.43
N PRO A 392 11.34 -12.05 -25.63
CA PRO A 392 12.76 -12.34 -25.48
C PRO A 392 13.37 -12.66 -26.84
N LYS A 393 14.50 -12.02 -27.19
CA LYS A 393 15.36 -12.56 -28.25
C LYS A 393 16.04 -13.83 -27.71
N GLU A 394 16.25 -14.83 -28.56
CA GLU A 394 17.04 -16.01 -28.18
C GLU A 394 18.38 -15.54 -27.58
N ASN A 395 18.64 -15.95 -26.34
CA ASN A 395 19.85 -15.69 -25.53
C ASN A 395 19.96 -14.37 -24.73
N GLU A 396 18.89 -13.59 -24.53
CA GLU A 396 18.90 -12.47 -23.56
C GLU A 396 18.37 -12.87 -22.17
N ILE A 397 19.17 -12.64 -21.11
CA ILE A 397 18.75 -12.70 -19.71
C ILE A 397 18.39 -11.28 -19.25
N ASN A 398 17.10 -10.94 -19.18
CA ASN A 398 16.62 -9.66 -18.64
C ASN A 398 15.94 -9.85 -17.26
N PRO A 399 16.44 -9.23 -16.16
CA PRO A 399 16.09 -9.71 -14.81
C PRO A 399 14.80 -9.19 -14.15
N LEU A 400 14.02 -8.23 -14.67
CA LEU A 400 12.93 -7.63 -13.86
C LEU A 400 11.74 -7.09 -14.67
N ILE A 401 10.87 -7.96 -15.18
CA ILE A 401 9.60 -7.52 -15.78
C ILE A 401 8.47 -8.36 -15.17
N SER A 402 7.79 -7.79 -14.16
CA SER A 402 6.44 -8.23 -13.73
C SER A 402 5.52 -8.24 -14.95
N THR A 403 4.59 -9.21 -15.02
CA THR A 403 3.60 -9.22 -16.09
C THR A 403 2.68 -8.00 -15.99
N LEU A 404 2.40 -7.57 -14.76
CA LEU A 404 1.68 -6.35 -14.43
C LEU A 404 2.60 -5.12 -14.53
N ASN A 405 2.05 -3.95 -14.82
CA ASN A 405 2.81 -2.70 -14.81
C ASN A 405 3.05 -2.19 -13.38
N ILE A 406 3.89 -2.90 -12.62
CA ILE A 406 4.34 -2.54 -11.28
C ILE A 406 5.84 -2.74 -11.16
N LYS A 407 6.54 -1.77 -10.58
CA LYS A 407 8.01 -1.77 -10.49
C LYS A 407 8.47 -1.60 -9.04
N LEU A 408 7.90 -2.42 -8.15
CA LEU A 408 8.15 -2.33 -6.71
C LEU A 408 9.64 -2.46 -6.38
N GLY A 409 10.17 -1.50 -5.64
CA GLY A 409 11.59 -1.43 -5.29
C GLY A 409 12.51 -0.91 -6.40
N HIS A 410 11.98 -0.51 -7.56
CA HIS A 410 12.79 0.14 -8.59
C HIS A 410 13.25 1.52 -8.13
N TYR A 411 14.32 2.01 -8.76
CA TYR A 411 14.87 3.31 -8.45
C TYR A 411 13.84 4.42 -8.68
N VAL A 412 13.69 5.27 -7.66
CA VAL A 412 12.95 6.52 -7.72
C VAL A 412 13.96 7.63 -7.50
N LYS A 413 13.90 8.66 -8.36
CA LYS A 413 14.84 9.78 -8.31
C LYS A 413 14.72 10.47 -6.95
N PRO A 414 15.83 10.73 -6.23
CA PRO A 414 15.82 11.54 -5.03
C PRO A 414 15.23 12.92 -5.30
N MET A 415 14.63 13.49 -4.26
CA MET A 415 14.05 14.82 -4.26
C MET A 415 14.69 15.60 -3.13
N GLU A 416 14.96 16.89 -3.34
CA GLU A 416 15.35 17.78 -2.24
C GLU A 416 14.19 17.86 -1.26
N THR A 417 14.47 17.58 0.00
CA THR A 417 13.50 17.62 1.09
C THR A 417 14.03 18.54 2.19
N PRO A 418 13.15 19.25 2.93
CA PRO A 418 13.58 19.92 4.14
C PRO A 418 14.17 18.92 5.14
N PHE A 419 15.02 19.39 6.04
CA PHE A 419 15.49 18.57 7.15
C PHE A 419 14.35 18.32 8.12
N HIS A 420 14.10 17.06 8.46
CA HIS A 420 13.15 16.70 9.49
C HIS A 420 13.85 16.77 10.86
N ASN A 421 13.55 17.78 11.66
CA ASN A 421 13.95 17.81 13.06
C ASN A 421 13.10 16.78 13.82
N VAL A 422 13.74 15.68 14.25
CA VAL A 422 13.12 14.56 14.97
C VAL A 422 12.63 15.00 16.35
#